data_AF-A0A9W8JW04-F1
#
_entry.id   AF-A0A9W8JW04-F1
#
_cell.length_a   1.000
_cell.length_b   1.000
_cell.length_c   1.000
_cell.angle_alpha   90.00
_cell.angle_beta   90.00
_cell.angle_gamma   90.00
#
_symmetry.space_group_name_H-M   'P 1'
#
loop_
_entity.id
_entity.type
_entity.pdbx_description
1 polymer ?
#
loop_
_entity_poly.entity_id
_entity_poly.type
_entity_poly.pdbx_seq_one_letter_code
_entity_poly.pdbx_strand_id
1 'polypeptide(L)'
;MRPAVPDGMLGNVPLMQSWVNALALSMAKDIKHTNAWRCEICSRPSRETKVDMASWVHLPEPRVVLYIHHLCEAGFNPCHAMIVAQGQIMGNIVGPGLPPEPWLPKPEGPDHQYPLAASCCGCQKDATASRKTSMSRCGGCKLVRYCR
;
A
#
# COMPACT_ATOMS: atom_id res chain seq x y z
N MET A 1 -2.97 -11.61 -10.12
CA MET A 1 -2.17 -11.24 -11.31
C MET A 1 -0.75 -11.76 -11.07
N ARG A 2 -0.16 -12.50 -12.00
CA ARG A 2 1.26 -12.89 -11.93
C ARG A 2 2.00 -11.99 -12.93
N PRO A 3 2.70 -10.94 -12.48
CA PRO A 3 3.41 -10.05 -13.37
C PRO A 3 4.55 -10.82 -14.06
N ALA A 4 4.70 -10.63 -15.37
CA ALA A 4 5.80 -11.21 -16.11
C ALA A 4 7.10 -10.50 -15.72
N VAL A 5 8.14 -11.27 -15.39
CA VAL A 5 9.47 -10.72 -15.13
C VAL A 5 10.06 -10.24 -16.46
N PRO A 6 10.56 -8.99 -16.55
CA PRO A 6 11.17 -8.50 -17.79
C PRO A 6 12.39 -9.32 -18.20
N ASP A 7 12.59 -9.45 -19.52
CA ASP A 7 13.76 -10.12 -20.08
C ASP A 7 15.07 -9.45 -19.61
N GLY A 8 16.11 -10.26 -19.38
CA GLY A 8 17.41 -9.77 -18.90
C GLY A 8 17.48 -9.45 -17.41
N MET A 9 16.38 -9.54 -16.65
CA MET A 9 16.41 -9.42 -15.19
C MET A 9 16.68 -10.75 -14.48
N LEU A 10 16.41 -11.88 -15.15
CA LEU A 10 16.65 -13.21 -14.59
C LEU A 10 18.15 -13.40 -14.29
N GLY A 11 18.45 -13.79 -13.05
CA GLY A 11 19.83 -13.94 -12.56
C GLY A 11 20.48 -12.64 -12.06
N ASN A 12 19.90 -11.47 -12.32
CA ASN A 12 20.37 -10.19 -11.79
C ASN A 12 19.56 -9.81 -10.53
N VAL A 13 20.00 -10.32 -9.38
CA VAL A 13 19.32 -10.15 -8.08
C VAL A 13 19.05 -8.67 -7.73
N PRO A 14 20.02 -7.75 -7.83
CA PRO A 14 19.77 -6.32 -7.55
C PRO A 14 18.71 -5.70 -8.46
N LEU A 15 18.76 -5.98 -9.76
CA LEU A 15 17.80 -5.45 -10.72
C LEU A 15 16.39 -6.00 -10.48
N MET A 16 16.29 -7.30 -10.18
CA MET A 16 15.02 -7.93 -9.86
C MET A 16 14.42 -7.39 -8.55
N GLN A 17 15.25 -7.16 -7.53
CA GLN A 17 14.80 -6.54 -6.28
C GLN A 17 14.25 -5.13 -6.52
N SER A 18 14.95 -4.30 -7.32
CA SER A 18 14.49 -2.96 -7.69
C SER A 18 13.15 -2.98 -8.44
N TRP A 19 13.00 -3.89 -9.40
CA TRP A 19 11.76 -4.07 -10.14
C TRP A 19 10.59 -4.48 -9.24
N VAL A 20 10.82 -5.45 -8.34
CA VAL A 20 9.82 -5.89 -7.36
C VAL A 20 9.39 -4.73 -6.45
N ASN A 21 10.35 -3.93 -5.94
CA ASN A 21 10.05 -2.76 -5.11
C ASN A 21 9.15 -1.77 -5.85
N ALA A 22 9.47 -1.44 -7.11
CA ALA A 22 8.69 -0.52 -7.92
C ALA A 22 7.27 -1.05 -8.19
N LEU A 23 7.16 -2.34 -8.51
CA LEU A 23 5.89 -3.02 -8.72
C LEU A 23 5.03 -2.97 -7.45
N ALA A 24 5.59 -3.32 -6.29
CA ALA A 24 4.89 -3.27 -5.00
C ALA A 24 4.33 -1.87 -4.70
N LEU A 25 5.15 -0.82 -4.90
CA LEU A 25 4.74 0.57 -4.71
C LEU A 25 3.64 1.01 -5.67
N SER A 26 3.66 0.54 -6.92
CA SER A 26 2.58 0.84 -7.88
C SER A 26 1.25 0.22 -7.46
N MET A 27 1.27 -1.01 -6.93
CA MET A 27 0.06 -1.73 -6.52
C MET A 27 -0.55 -1.17 -5.23
N ALA A 28 0.29 -0.68 -4.31
CA ALA A 28 -0.14 -0.17 -3.01
C ALA A 28 -1.20 0.94 -3.12
N LYS A 29 -1.02 1.88 -4.06
CA LYS A 29 -1.93 3.01 -4.29
C LYS A 29 -3.33 2.55 -4.71
N ASP A 30 -3.40 1.57 -5.59
CA ASP A 30 -4.66 1.04 -6.09
C ASP A 30 -5.42 0.31 -4.97
N ILE A 31 -4.70 -0.47 -4.15
CA ILE A 31 -5.30 -1.32 -3.12
C ILE A 31 -6.05 -0.50 -2.06
N LYS A 32 -5.53 0.68 -1.69
CA LYS A 32 -6.20 1.62 -0.79
C LYS A 32 -7.66 1.88 -1.20
N HIS A 33 -7.96 2.03 -2.49
CA HIS A 33 -9.27 2.48 -2.97
C HIS A 33 -10.24 1.33 -3.35
N THR A 34 -9.85 0.08 -3.10
CA THR A 34 -10.64 -1.10 -3.52
C THR A 34 -11.83 -1.41 -2.62
N ASN A 35 -11.77 -1.07 -1.33
CA ASN A 35 -12.83 -1.38 -0.37
C ASN A 35 -12.94 -0.35 0.76
N ALA A 36 -13.97 -0.45 1.60
CA ALA A 36 -14.12 0.32 2.83
C ALA A 36 -13.24 -0.27 3.94
N TRP A 37 -11.93 -0.22 3.72
CA TRP A 37 -10.94 -0.77 4.64
C TRP A 37 -11.02 -0.12 6.03
N ARG A 38 -10.77 -0.94 7.04
CA ARG A 38 -10.69 -0.52 8.44
C ARG A 38 -9.24 -0.57 8.90
N CYS A 39 -8.93 0.22 9.90
CA CYS A 39 -7.66 0.20 10.59
C CYS A 39 -7.45 -1.19 11.20
N GLU A 40 -6.33 -1.83 10.87
CA GLU A 40 -5.97 -3.15 11.39
C GLU A 40 -5.91 -3.17 12.92
N ILE A 41 -5.54 -2.04 13.54
CA ILE A 41 -5.33 -1.93 14.98
C ILE A 41 -6.63 -1.55 15.73
N CYS A 42 -7.30 -0.47 15.31
CA CYS A 42 -8.45 0.09 16.05
C CYS A 42 -9.80 -0.04 15.34
N SER A 43 -9.86 -0.69 14.18
CA SER A 43 -11.09 -0.92 13.39
C SER A 43 -11.84 0.33 12.88
N ARG A 44 -11.35 1.55 13.16
CA ARG A 44 -11.86 2.81 12.57
C ARG A 44 -11.66 2.83 11.05
N PRO A 45 -12.40 3.64 10.28
CA PRO A 45 -12.16 3.77 8.85
C PRO A 45 -10.68 4.10 8.54
N SER A 46 -10.10 3.38 7.58
CA SER A 46 -8.72 3.61 7.18
C SER A 46 -8.60 4.83 6.27
N ARG A 47 -7.49 5.57 6.40
CA ARG A 47 -7.09 6.72 5.57
C ARG A 47 -5.74 6.51 4.88
N GLU A 48 -4.90 5.66 5.45
CA GLU A 48 -3.54 5.43 4.98
C GLU A 48 -3.26 3.95 4.77
N THR A 49 -2.28 3.65 3.94
CA THR A 49 -1.86 2.30 3.61
C THR A 49 -0.34 2.25 3.67
N LYS A 50 0.17 1.40 4.56
CA LYS A 50 1.60 1.09 4.65
C LYS A 50 1.83 -0.28 4.04
N VAL A 51 2.95 -0.45 3.35
CA VAL A 51 3.31 -1.72 2.72
C VAL A 51 4.66 -2.16 3.22
N ASP A 52 4.68 -3.32 3.86
CA ASP A 52 5.91 -4.04 4.15
C ASP A 52 6.07 -5.18 3.13
N MET A 53 7.31 -5.55 2.83
CA MET A 53 7.58 -6.57 1.81
C MET A 53 8.65 -7.53 2.28
N ALA A 54 8.41 -8.81 1.99
CA ALA A 54 9.39 -9.87 2.07
C ALA A 54 9.63 -10.44 0.67
N SER A 55 10.87 -10.53 0.23
CA SER A 55 11.22 -10.98 -1.12
C SER A 55 12.39 -11.97 -1.11
N TRP A 56 12.22 -13.07 -1.86
CA TRP A 56 13.21 -14.12 -2.06
C TRP A 56 13.51 -14.25 -3.55
N VAL A 57 14.07 -13.18 -4.12
CA VAL A 57 14.38 -13.09 -5.56
C VAL A 57 15.54 -13.98 -5.99
N HIS A 58 16.31 -14.52 -5.04
CA HIS A 58 17.42 -15.44 -5.33
C HIS A 58 16.98 -16.89 -5.54
N LEU A 59 15.71 -17.24 -5.30
CA LEU A 59 15.21 -18.61 -5.47
C LEU A 59 14.97 -18.95 -6.95
N PRO A 60 15.03 -20.23 -7.35
CA PRO A 60 14.72 -20.67 -8.72
C PRO A 60 13.31 -20.25 -9.19
N GLU A 61 12.36 -20.23 -8.25
CA GLU A 61 11.07 -19.59 -8.42
C GLU A 61 11.02 -18.35 -7.50
N PRO A 62 11.27 -17.13 -8.02
CA PRO A 62 11.27 -15.91 -7.22
C PRO A 62 9.93 -15.68 -6.52
N ARG A 63 9.97 -15.31 -5.25
CA ARG A 63 8.76 -15.05 -4.44
C ARG A 63 8.79 -13.68 -3.80
N VAL A 64 7.62 -13.07 -3.71
CA VAL A 64 7.40 -11.79 -3.05
C VAL A 64 6.09 -11.88 -2.26
N VAL A 65 6.13 -11.44 -1.01
CA VAL A 65 4.97 -11.30 -0.14
C VAL A 65 4.85 -9.83 0.24
N LEU A 66 3.69 -9.24 -0.07
CA LEU A 66 3.33 -7.88 0.28
C LEU A 66 2.36 -7.92 1.46
N TYR A 67 2.74 -7.27 2.55
CA TYR A 67 1.91 -7.03 3.72
C TYR A 67 1.35 -5.62 3.62
N ILE A 68 0.04 -5.50 3.47
CA ILE A 68 -0.63 -4.23 3.23
C ILE A 68 -1.43 -3.86 4.47
N HIS A 69 -0.93 -2.87 5.20
CA HIS A 69 -1.48 -2.39 6.45
C HIS A 69 -2.38 -1.20 6.21
N HIS A 70 -3.67 -1.33 6.52
CA HIS A 70 -4.62 -0.23 6.48
C HIS A 70 -4.67 0.47 7.83
N LEU A 71 -4.44 1.78 7.85
CA LEU A 71 -4.34 2.59 9.07
C LEU A 71 -5.37 3.71 9.09
N CYS A 72 -5.89 4.04 10.29
CA CYS A 72 -6.80 5.17 10.48
C CYS A 72 -6.13 6.53 10.24
N GLU A 73 -4.82 6.60 10.50
CA GLU A 73 -3.93 7.74 10.30
C GLU A 73 -2.52 7.23 10.62
N ALA A 74 -1.52 7.65 9.85
CA ALA A 74 -0.12 7.26 9.98
C ALA A 74 0.75 8.41 10.50
N GLY A 75 0.17 9.46 11.08
CA GLY A 75 0.91 10.65 11.54
C GLY A 75 1.58 10.46 12.90
N PHE A 76 0.79 10.38 13.98
CA PHE A 76 1.30 10.41 15.35
C PHE A 76 0.34 9.74 16.33
N ASN A 77 -0.22 8.58 15.95
CA ASN A 77 -1.14 7.85 16.82
C ASN A 77 -0.60 6.46 17.19
N PRO A 78 -1.16 5.82 18.23
CA PRO A 78 -0.72 4.49 18.66
C PRO A 78 -0.79 3.42 17.56
N CYS A 79 -1.75 3.53 16.61
CA CYS A 79 -1.88 2.59 15.50
C CYS A 79 -0.67 2.68 14.56
N HIS A 80 -0.18 3.90 14.28
CA HIS A 80 1.03 4.09 13.48
C HIS A 80 2.26 3.52 14.16
N ALA A 81 2.44 3.82 15.45
CA ALA A 81 3.58 3.34 16.23
C ALA A 81 3.69 1.80 16.22
N MET A 82 2.56 1.10 16.33
CA MET A 82 2.52 -0.36 16.26
C MET A 82 2.98 -0.91 14.91
N ILE A 83 2.52 -0.34 13.79
CA ILE A 83 2.96 -0.79 12.46
C ILE A 83 4.42 -0.40 12.18
N VAL A 84 4.90 0.73 12.69
CA VAL A 84 6.34 1.07 12.62
C VAL A 84 7.17 0.02 13.35
N ALA A 85 6.78 -0.35 14.58
CA ALA A 85 7.47 -1.39 15.35
C ALA A 85 7.42 -2.75 14.63
N GLN A 86 6.27 -3.12 14.06
CA GLN A 86 6.15 -4.35 13.26
C GLN A 86 7.05 -4.34 12.02
N GLY A 87 7.10 -3.23 11.29
CA GLY A 87 7.99 -3.06 10.14
C GLY A 87 9.47 -3.18 10.51
N GLN A 88 9.87 -2.67 11.68
CA GLN A 88 11.23 -2.84 12.21
C GLN A 88 11.55 -4.31 12.52
N ILE A 89 10.61 -5.03 13.15
CA ILE A 89 10.76 -6.47 13.43
C ILE A 89 10.90 -7.24 12.11
N MET A 90 10.04 -6.95 11.14
CA MET A 90 10.11 -7.55 9.81
C MET A 90 11.44 -7.28 9.11
N GLY A 91 11.94 -6.04 9.15
CA GLY A 91 13.23 -5.68 8.56
C GLY A 91 14.40 -6.50 9.12
N ASN A 92 14.33 -6.91 10.40
CA ASN A 92 15.33 -7.79 11.00
C ASN A 92 15.25 -9.24 10.51
N ILE A 93 14.07 -9.70 10.07
CA ILE A 93 13.84 -11.08 9.61
C ILE A 93 14.21 -11.23 8.13
N VAL A 94 13.80 -10.29 7.28
CA VAL A 94 13.96 -10.42 5.82
C VAL A 94 15.21 -9.72 5.28
N GLY A 95 15.93 -8.98 6.13
CA GLY A 95 17.00 -8.08 5.70
C GLY A 95 16.44 -6.78 5.09
N PRO A 96 17.28 -5.95 4.45
CA PRO A 96 16.85 -4.69 3.83
C PRO A 96 15.96 -4.96 2.59
N GLY A 97 14.69 -5.29 2.84
CA GLY A 97 13.74 -5.74 1.82
C GLY A 97 13.04 -4.62 1.07
N LEU A 98 12.94 -3.42 1.65
CA LEU A 98 12.44 -2.23 0.97
C LEU A 98 13.38 -1.06 1.23
N PRO A 99 13.64 -0.19 0.23
CA PRO A 99 14.09 1.16 0.52
C PRO A 99 13.07 1.81 1.48
N PRO A 100 13.50 2.69 2.39
CA PRO A 100 12.58 3.41 3.27
C PRO A 100 11.44 3.99 2.45
N GLU A 101 10.22 3.84 3.00
CA GLU A 101 8.92 4.29 2.45
C GLU A 101 9.13 5.52 1.54
N PRO A 102 8.71 5.50 0.26
CA PRO A 102 9.03 6.59 -0.66
C PRO A 102 8.52 7.90 -0.06
N TRP A 103 9.50 8.77 0.18
CA TRP A 103 9.42 10.10 0.75
C TRP A 103 8.58 11.04 -0.12
N LEU A 104 7.27 10.81 -0.21
CA LEU A 104 6.39 11.96 -0.30
C LEU A 104 6.40 12.53 1.11
N PRO A 105 7.01 13.72 1.35
CA PRO A 105 6.93 14.36 2.65
C PRO A 105 5.45 14.38 3.04
N LYS A 106 5.14 13.85 4.23
CA LYS A 106 3.79 13.97 4.75
C LYS A 106 3.52 15.48 4.79
N PRO A 107 2.44 15.96 4.14
CA PRO A 107 2.08 17.36 4.20
C PRO A 107 2.08 17.80 5.66
N GLU A 108 2.85 18.85 5.93
CA GLU A 108 3.10 19.32 7.28
C GLU A 108 1.82 19.92 7.87
N GLY A 109 1.54 19.57 9.13
CA GLY A 109 0.48 20.17 9.91
C GLY A 109 -0.47 19.14 10.54
N PRO A 110 -0.91 19.36 11.80
CA PRO A 110 -1.85 18.49 12.50
C PRO A 110 -3.22 18.39 11.81
N ASP A 111 -3.53 19.33 10.91
CA ASP A 111 -4.82 19.43 10.22
C ASP A 111 -4.86 18.65 8.89
N HIS A 112 -3.73 18.12 8.41
CA HIS A 112 -3.74 17.36 7.17
C HIS A 112 -4.31 15.96 7.38
N GLN A 113 -5.52 15.74 6.88
CA GLN A 113 -6.19 14.44 6.93
C GLN A 113 -6.21 13.78 5.55
N TYR A 114 -5.58 12.61 5.43
CA TYR A 114 -5.67 11.82 4.22
C TYR A 114 -7.12 11.36 3.93
N PRO A 115 -7.53 11.27 2.66
CA PRO A 115 -8.84 10.75 2.28
C PRO A 115 -9.08 9.33 2.79
N LEU A 116 -10.33 9.02 3.14
CA LEU A 116 -10.76 7.66 3.48
C LEU A 116 -10.38 6.69 2.36
N ALA A 117 -9.94 5.48 2.71
CA ALA A 117 -9.72 4.37 1.78
C ALA A 117 -11.01 4.04 1.00
N ALA A 118 -12.16 4.28 1.62
CA ALA A 118 -13.49 4.16 1.02
C ALA A 118 -13.80 5.20 -0.07
N SER A 119 -13.03 6.30 -0.17
CA SER A 119 -13.28 7.39 -1.11
C SER A 119 -12.94 7.03 -2.55
N CYS A 120 -13.56 7.76 -3.48
CA CYS A 120 -13.24 7.74 -4.91
C CYS A 120 -11.74 7.99 -5.14
N CYS A 121 -11.10 7.12 -5.92
CA CYS A 121 -9.68 7.23 -6.26
C CYS A 121 -9.35 8.51 -7.03
N GLY A 122 -10.28 9.01 -7.85
CA GLY A 122 -10.10 10.21 -8.66
C GLY A 122 -10.21 11.50 -7.85
N CYS A 123 -11.36 11.74 -7.22
CA CYS A 123 -11.63 13.01 -6.53
C CYS A 123 -11.19 13.02 -5.06
N GLN A 124 -10.98 11.86 -4.44
CA GLN A 124 -10.45 11.72 -3.08
C GLN A 124 -11.22 12.49 -1.99
N LYS A 125 -12.55 12.61 -2.14
CA LYS A 125 -13.41 13.30 -1.17
C LYS A 125 -14.07 12.29 -0.24
N ASP A 126 -14.01 12.49 1.07
CA ASP A 126 -14.64 11.61 2.06
C ASP A 126 -16.16 11.44 1.86
N ALA A 127 -16.85 12.46 1.36
CA ALA A 127 -18.28 12.37 1.02
C ALA A 127 -18.59 11.24 0.02
N THR A 128 -17.62 10.86 -0.83
CA THR A 128 -17.78 9.74 -1.77
C THR A 128 -17.68 8.37 -1.13
N ALA A 129 -17.17 8.27 0.10
CA ALA A 129 -17.17 7.04 0.87
C ALA A 129 -18.57 6.63 1.40
N SER A 130 -19.54 7.54 1.34
CA SER A 130 -20.91 7.29 1.77
C SER A 130 -21.57 6.18 0.94
N ARG A 131 -22.35 5.33 1.61
CA ARG A 131 -23.20 4.32 0.92
C ARG A 131 -24.23 4.93 -0.03
N LYS A 132 -24.55 6.23 0.13
CA LYS A 132 -25.47 6.96 -0.74
C LYS A 132 -24.83 7.35 -2.07
N THR A 133 -23.50 7.36 -2.14
CA THR A 133 -22.78 7.75 -3.36
C THR A 133 -22.60 6.53 -4.25
N SER A 134 -23.15 6.59 -5.47
CA SER A 134 -22.94 5.52 -6.45
C SER A 134 -21.51 5.59 -6.99
N MET A 135 -20.77 4.49 -6.84
CA MET A 135 -19.42 4.36 -7.37
C MET A 135 -19.38 3.31 -8.49
N SER A 136 -18.57 3.59 -9.51
CA SER A 136 -18.15 2.61 -10.50
C SER A 136 -16.83 1.97 -10.07
N ARG A 137 -16.52 0.80 -10.63
CA ARG A 137 -15.18 0.18 -10.52
C ARG A 137 -14.43 0.39 -11.81
N CYS A 138 -13.10 0.47 -11.73
CA CYS A 138 -12.23 0.58 -12.89
C CYS A 138 -12.58 -0.49 -13.94
N GLY A 139 -12.72 -0.08 -15.21
CA GLY A 139 -12.98 -1.00 -16.32
C GLY A 139 -11.89 -2.05 -16.53
N GLY A 140 -10.62 -1.71 -16.22
CA GLY A 140 -9.47 -2.60 -16.32
C GLY A 140 -9.30 -3.49 -15.07
N CYS A 141 -8.86 -2.92 -13.95
CA CYS A 141 -8.53 -3.71 -12.76
C CYS A 141 -9.75 -4.27 -12.01
N LYS A 142 -10.95 -3.76 -12.25
CA LYS A 142 -12.23 -4.13 -11.59
C LYS A 142 -12.24 -3.99 -10.06
N LEU A 143 -11.23 -3.37 -9.45
CA LEU A 143 -11.10 -3.24 -8.00
C LEU A 143 -11.22 -1.79 -7.53
N VAL A 144 -10.45 -0.88 -8.11
CA VAL A 144 -10.40 0.54 -7.74
C VAL A 144 -11.75 1.20 -8.01
N ARG A 145 -12.23 2.02 -7.07
CA ARG A 145 -13.54 2.70 -7.16
C ARG A 145 -13.41 4.17 -7.56
N TYR A 146 -14.34 4.61 -8.39
CA TYR A 146 -14.47 5.99 -8.87
C TYR A 146 -15.91 6.47 -8.65
N CYS A 147 -16.10 7.77 -8.43
CA CYS A 147 -17.42 8.37 -8.53
C CYS A 147 -17.94 8.21 -9.95
N ARG A 148 -19.26 7.99 -10.09
CA ARG A 148 -19.92 8.05 -11.39
C ARG A 148 -20.02 9.49 -11.88
#